data_AF-A0A179DL33-F1
#
_entry.id   AF-A0A179DL33-F1
#
_cell.length_a   1.000
_cell.length_b   1.000
_cell.length_c   1.000
_cell.angle_alpha   90.00
_cell.angle_beta   90.00
_cell.angle_gamma   90.00
#
_symmetry.space_group_name_H-M   'P 1'
#
loop_
_entity.id
_entity.type
_entity.pdbx_description
1 polymer ?
#
loop_
_entity_poly.entity_id
_entity_poly.type
_entity_poly.pdbx_seq_one_letter_code
_entity_poly.pdbx_strand_id
1 'polypeptide(L)'
;MLSATELNQFLKTPVLIQHFITQETENPELSFFGYLEMHYFNGNPHDSDYDQDMRLPFKSHDNCATVIFLNVQIINQQDFKIQRYPQIIKINTLRDISYSSYHLKAIWQPPKFV
;
A
#
# COMPACT_ATOMS: atom_id res chain seq x y z
N MET A 1 -8.21 -4.22 1.40
CA MET A 1 -7.40 -3.08 1.88
C MET A 1 -6.05 -3.49 2.49
N LEU A 2 -5.90 -4.70 3.05
CA LEU A 2 -4.63 -5.19 3.63
C LEU A 2 -3.51 -5.45 2.60
N SER A 3 -3.86 -5.67 1.34
CA SER A 3 -2.91 -5.96 0.26
C SER A 3 -2.24 -4.72 -0.36
N ALA A 4 -2.81 -3.53 -0.12
CA ALA A 4 -2.36 -2.28 -0.75
C ALA A 4 -1.62 -1.36 0.24
N THR A 5 -1.41 -1.83 1.48
CA THR A 5 -0.70 -1.10 2.53
C THR A 5 0.47 -1.94 3.02
N GLU A 6 1.49 -1.28 3.57
CA GLU A 6 2.68 -1.91 4.19
C GLU A 6 2.34 -2.83 5.39
N LEU A 7 1.06 -2.98 5.73
CA LEU A 7 0.61 -3.98 6.70
C LEU A 7 0.94 -5.40 6.24
N ASN A 8 1.08 -5.65 4.94
CA ASN A 8 1.57 -6.92 4.41
C ASN A 8 2.98 -7.27 4.92
N GLN A 9 3.84 -6.30 5.22
CA GLN A 9 5.17 -6.52 5.80
C GLN A 9 5.06 -7.09 7.22
N PHE A 10 3.96 -6.81 7.94
CA PHE A 10 3.71 -7.43 9.25
C PHE A 10 3.48 -8.94 9.15
N LEU A 11 3.04 -9.46 8.00
CA LEU A 11 2.94 -10.91 7.78
C LEU A 11 4.32 -11.59 7.70
N LYS A 12 5.40 -10.81 7.52
CA LYS A 12 6.79 -11.29 7.58
C LYS A 12 7.37 -11.25 9.00
N THR A 13 6.64 -10.78 10.01
CA THR A 13 7.09 -10.85 11.42
C THR A 13 7.55 -12.24 11.90
N PRO A 14 6.92 -13.38 11.54
CA PRO A 14 7.46 -14.69 11.93
C PRO A 14 8.85 -14.98 11.34
N VAL A 15 9.15 -14.45 10.14
CA VAL A 15 10.48 -14.59 9.51
C VAL A 15 11.53 -13.82 10.30
N LEU A 16 11.19 -12.62 10.80
CA LEU A 16 12.08 -11.83 11.66
C LEU A 16 12.43 -12.59 12.95
N ILE A 17 11.44 -13.21 13.60
CA ILE A 17 11.65 -13.98 14.84
C ILE A 17 12.53 -15.20 14.57
N GLN A 18 12.27 -15.92 13.47
CA GLN A 18 13.08 -17.08 13.09
C GLN A 18 14.55 -16.69 12.88
N HIS A 19 14.79 -15.57 12.19
CA HIS A 19 16.15 -15.07 11.95
C HIS A 19 16.84 -14.66 13.25
N PHE A 20 16.11 -14.01 14.17
CA PHE A 20 16.63 -13.67 15.49
C PHE A 20 17.07 -14.92 16.28
N ILE A 21 16.26 -15.97 16.32
CA ILE A 21 16.61 -17.22 17.03
C ILE A 21 17.85 -17.89 16.40
N THR A 22 17.96 -17.86 15.06
CA THR A 22 19.14 -18.40 14.36
C THR A 22 20.39 -17.57 14.66
N GLN A 23 20.30 -16.25 14.74
CA GLN A 23 21.44 -15.42 15.12
C GLN A 23 21.77 -15.50 16.61
N GLU A 24 20.79 -15.71 17.49
CA GLU A 24 21.01 -15.93 18.92
C GLU A 24 21.78 -17.25 19.17
N THR A 25 21.58 -18.26 18.32
CA THR A 25 22.35 -19.52 18.40
C THR A 25 23.81 -19.36 17.97
N GLU A 26 24.11 -18.40 17.08
CA GLU A 26 25.47 -18.07 16.67
C GLU A 26 26.14 -17.03 17.61
N ASN A 27 25.35 -16.11 18.17
CA ASN A 27 25.79 -15.02 19.05
C ASN A 27 24.84 -14.85 20.25
N PRO A 28 25.03 -15.60 21.35
CA PRO A 28 24.11 -15.61 22.49
C PRO A 28 24.10 -14.30 23.31
N GLU A 29 25.02 -13.36 23.05
CA GLU A 29 25.02 -12.04 23.70
C GLU A 29 24.13 -11.02 22.99
N LEU A 30 23.59 -11.34 21.81
CA LEU A 30 22.79 -10.41 21.01
C LEU A 30 21.35 -10.34 21.55
N SER A 31 21.01 -9.22 22.19
CA SER A 31 19.63 -8.95 22.58
C SER A 31 18.75 -8.66 21.36
N PHE A 32 17.45 -8.95 21.44
CA PHE A 32 16.48 -8.67 20.37
C PHE A 32 16.48 -7.21 19.91
N PHE A 33 16.60 -6.26 20.85
CA PHE A 33 16.71 -4.84 20.49
C PHE A 33 18.04 -4.50 19.83
N GLY A 34 19.13 -5.15 20.24
CA GLY A 34 20.44 -5.01 19.58
C GLY A 34 20.43 -5.56 18.16
N TYR A 35 19.73 -6.67 17.92
CA TYR A 35 19.48 -7.20 16.58
C TYR A 35 18.69 -6.20 15.70
N LEU A 36 17.62 -5.61 16.23
CA LEU A 36 16.86 -4.57 15.52
C LEU A 36 17.72 -3.32 15.23
N GLU A 37 18.55 -2.90 16.18
CA GLU A 37 19.44 -1.75 16.00
C GLU A 37 20.46 -1.99 14.90
N MET A 38 21.14 -3.14 14.95
CA MET A 38 22.10 -3.56 13.93
C MET A 38 21.47 -3.58 12.53
N HIS A 39 20.26 -4.12 12.41
CA HIS A 39 19.63 -4.33 11.11
C HIS A 39 18.83 -3.14 10.60
N TYR A 40 18.29 -2.27 11.43
CA TYR A 40 17.47 -1.13 10.97
C TYR A 40 18.15 0.24 11.12
N PHE A 41 19.19 0.36 11.95
CA PHE A 41 19.82 1.65 12.26
C PHE A 41 21.30 1.76 11.84
N ASN A 42 22.02 0.64 11.72
CA ASN A 42 23.44 0.65 11.31
C ASN A 42 23.68 0.50 9.79
N GLY A 43 22.63 0.66 8.98
CA GLY A 43 22.70 0.48 7.53
C GLY A 43 22.68 -0.99 7.11
N ASN A 44 22.94 -1.25 5.82
CA ASN A 44 23.00 -2.61 5.26
C ASN A 44 24.43 -2.91 4.80
N PRO A 45 25.37 -3.25 5.70
CA PRO A 45 26.68 -3.74 5.29
C PRO A 45 26.50 -4.99 4.41
N HIS A 46 27.26 -5.08 3.32
CA HIS A 46 27.17 -6.24 2.43
C HIS A 46 28.05 -7.37 2.98
N ASP A 47 27.50 -8.11 3.92
CA ASP A 47 28.07 -9.30 4.55
C ASP A 47 27.51 -10.58 3.90
N SER A 48 27.88 -11.74 4.46
CA SER A 48 27.48 -13.06 3.97
C SER A 48 25.98 -13.34 4.13
N ASP A 49 25.33 -12.67 5.08
CA ASP A 49 23.91 -12.79 5.43
C ASP A 49 23.04 -11.70 4.80
N TYR A 50 23.63 -10.75 4.06
CA TYR A 50 22.93 -9.70 3.33
C TYR A 50 21.68 -10.16 2.57
N ASP A 51 21.76 -11.27 1.82
CA ASP A 51 20.63 -11.81 1.05
C ASP A 51 19.48 -12.30 1.95
N GLN A 52 19.81 -12.78 3.15
CA GLN A 52 18.82 -13.20 4.15
C GLN A 52 18.25 -11.97 4.88
N ASP A 53 19.09 -11.01 5.22
CA ASP A 53 18.69 -9.75 5.84
C ASP A 53 17.75 -8.93 4.97
N MET A 54 17.94 -8.93 3.65
CA MET A 54 17.04 -8.23 2.72
C MET A 54 15.63 -8.83 2.65
N ARG A 55 15.42 -10.05 3.19
CA ARG A 55 14.09 -10.69 3.29
C ARG A 55 13.30 -10.25 4.52
N LEU A 56 13.92 -9.53 5.45
CA LEU A 56 13.26 -9.06 6.65
C LEU A 56 12.18 -8.01 6.31
N PRO A 57 11.18 -7.85 7.20
CA PRO A 57 10.15 -6.82 7.03
C PRO A 57 10.79 -5.44 6.80
N PHE A 58 10.23 -4.66 5.87
CA PHE A 58 10.62 -3.27 5.62
C PHE A 58 12.06 -3.02 5.08
N LYS A 59 12.83 -4.08 4.76
CA LYS A 59 14.17 -3.92 4.14
C LYS A 59 14.10 -3.67 2.63
N SER A 60 13.04 -4.13 1.97
CA SER A 60 12.77 -3.90 0.56
C SER A 60 11.35 -3.34 0.39
N HIS A 61 11.20 -2.38 -0.52
CA HIS A 61 9.87 -1.99 -1.01
C HIS A 61 9.42 -3.08 -1.97
N ASP A 62 8.74 -4.09 -1.46
CA ASP A 62 7.99 -4.97 -2.36
C ASP A 62 6.95 -4.13 -3.06
N ASN A 63 6.96 -4.14 -4.40
CA ASN A 63 5.97 -3.44 -5.22
C ASN A 63 4.55 -3.62 -4.63
N CYS A 64 4.00 -2.56 -4.04
CA CYS A 64 2.63 -2.49 -3.51
C CYS A 64 1.52 -2.76 -4.55
N ALA A 65 1.89 -3.10 -5.79
CA ALA A 65 1.03 -3.29 -6.93
C ALA A 65 0.91 -4.76 -7.36
N THR A 66 1.05 -5.73 -6.45
CA THR A 66 0.67 -7.12 -6.79
C THR A 66 -0.85 -7.21 -6.80
N VAL A 67 -1.46 -6.90 -7.95
CA VAL A 67 -2.89 -7.10 -8.20
C VAL A 67 -3.12 -8.60 -8.40
N ILE A 68 -3.57 -9.28 -7.35
CA ILE A 68 -3.99 -10.67 -7.44
C ILE A 68 -5.40 -10.68 -8.05
N PHE A 69 -5.49 -10.98 -9.35
CA PHE A 69 -6.77 -11.27 -9.99
C PHE A 69 -7.25 -12.65 -9.54
N LEU A 70 -8.12 -12.70 -8.53
CA LEU A 70 -8.90 -13.90 -8.25
C LEU A 70 -9.91 -14.07 -9.38
N ASN A 71 -9.68 -15.05 -10.27
CA ASN A 71 -10.66 -15.48 -11.25
C ASN A 71 -11.84 -16.14 -10.52
N VAL A 72 -12.73 -15.32 -9.96
CA VAL A 72 -14.03 -15.80 -9.49
C VAL A 72 -14.82 -16.18 -10.73
N GLN A 73 -15.02 -17.48 -10.92
CA GLN A 73 -15.96 -17.98 -11.93
C GLN A 73 -17.34 -17.46 -11.54
N ILE A 74 -17.87 -16.54 -12.35
CA ILE A 74 -19.23 -16.02 -12.18
C ILE A 74 -20.17 -17.19 -12.42
N ILE A 75 -20.72 -17.76 -11.34
CA ILE A 75 -21.78 -18.77 -11.44
C ILE A 75 -23.00 -18.03 -11.99
N ASN A 76 -23.36 -18.34 -13.24
CA ASN A 76 -24.59 -18.01 -13.94
C ASN A 76 -25.21 -16.66 -13.56
N GLN A 77 -24.95 -15.64 -14.37
CA GLN A 77 -25.68 -14.38 -14.32
C GLN A 77 -27.18 -14.68 -14.45
N GLN A 78 -27.94 -14.50 -13.36
CA GLN A 78 -29.38 -14.35 -13.50
C GLN A 78 -29.61 -13.02 -14.22
N ASP A 79 -30.31 -13.07 -15.35
CA ASP A 79 -30.74 -11.87 -16.07
C ASP A 79 -31.69 -11.05 -15.18
N PHE A 80 -31.12 -10.14 -14.37
CA PHE A 80 -31.91 -9.18 -13.62
C PHE A 80 -32.51 -8.18 -14.60
N LYS A 81 -33.80 -8.32 -14.91
CA LYS A 81 -34.56 -7.30 -15.63
C LYS A 81 -34.72 -6.08 -14.72
N ILE A 82 -33.86 -5.08 -14.91
CA ILE A 82 -33.96 -3.78 -14.22
C ILE A 82 -35.21 -3.07 -14.74
N GLN A 83 -36.29 -3.05 -13.95
CA GLN A 83 -37.45 -2.23 -14.23
C GLN A 83 -37.11 -0.77 -13.93
N ARG A 84 -36.78 -0.01 -14.98
CA ARG A 84 -36.49 1.43 -14.87
C ARG A 84 -37.81 2.20 -14.77
N TYR A 85 -38.12 2.66 -13.57
CA TYR A 85 -39.15 3.69 -13.36
C TYR A 85 -38.54 5.04 -13.77
N PRO A 86 -39.21 5.86 -14.59
CA PRO A 86 -38.70 7.19 -14.92
C PRO A 86 -38.71 8.05 -13.64
N GLN A 87 -37.54 8.22 -13.04
CA GLN A 87 -37.36 9.16 -11.94
C GLN A 87 -37.14 10.55 -12.56
N ILE A 88 -38.15 11.41 -12.45
CA ILE A 88 -37.99 12.84 -12.77
C ILE A 88 -37.20 13.46 -11.62
N ILE A 89 -35.88 13.50 -11.75
CA ILE A 89 -35.03 14.24 -10.83
C ILE A 89 -35.15 15.72 -11.21
N LYS A 90 -35.91 16.49 -10.41
CA LYS A 90 -35.77 17.95 -10.44
C LYS A 90 -34.41 18.29 -9.85
N ILE A 91 -33.42 18.45 -10.72
CA ILE A 91 -32.14 19.03 -10.34
C ILE A 91 -32.44 20.50 -10.09
N ASN A 92 -32.61 20.88 -8.81
CA ASN A 92 -32.47 22.27 -8.44
C ASN A 92 -31.00 22.60 -8.69
N THR A 93 -30.71 23.22 -9.84
CA THR A 93 -29.42 23.86 -10.07
C THR A 93 -29.27 24.86 -8.94
N LEU A 94 -28.41 24.54 -7.96
CA LEU A 94 -27.96 25.54 -7.02
C LEU A 94 -27.36 26.64 -7.89
N ARG A 95 -28.04 27.78 -7.86
CA ARG A 95 -27.70 29.03 -8.52
C ARG A 95 -26.18 29.15 -8.61
N ASP A 96 -25.63 29.38 -9.80
CA ASP A 96 -24.20 29.62 -10.00
C ASP A 96 -23.75 30.76 -9.08
N ILE A 97 -23.27 30.41 -7.88
CA ILE A 97 -22.59 31.37 -7.03
C ILE A 97 -21.19 31.47 -7.63
N SER A 98 -21.03 32.39 -8.57
CA SER A 98 -19.72 32.83 -9.02
C SER A 98 -19.00 33.47 -7.84
N TYR A 99 -18.28 32.65 -7.07
CA TYR A 99 -17.29 33.16 -6.15
C TYR A 99 -16.13 33.69 -7.00
N SER A 100 -15.98 35.01 -7.05
CA SER A 100 -14.75 35.65 -7.52
C SER A 100 -13.63 35.36 -6.52
N SER A 101 -13.11 34.13 -6.54
CA SER A 101 -11.94 33.76 -5.75
C SER A 101 -10.70 34.29 -6.45
N TYR A 102 -10.05 35.28 -5.82
CA TYR A 102 -8.77 35.85 -6.26
C TYR A 102 -7.68 34.78 -6.43
N HIS A 103 -7.85 33.63 -5.76
CA HIS A 103 -6.93 32.50 -5.75
C HIS A 103 -7.07 31.56 -6.95
N LEU A 104 -8.11 31.70 -7.81
CA LEU A 104 -8.27 30.86 -9.00
C LEU A 104 -7.13 31.04 -10.03
N LYS A 105 -6.42 32.17 -9.97
CA LYS A 105 -5.20 32.44 -10.76
C LYS A 105 -3.95 31.74 -10.19
N ALA A 106 -3.98 31.34 -8.92
CA ALA A 106 -2.90 30.60 -8.27
C ALA A 106 -3.03 29.08 -8.48
N ILE A 107 -4.19 28.62 -8.96
CA ILE A 107 -4.39 27.23 -9.37
C ILE A 107 -3.78 27.10 -10.76
N TRP A 108 -2.83 26.17 -10.90
CA TRP A 108 -2.24 25.83 -12.19
C TRP A 108 -3.34 25.43 -13.18
N GLN A 109 -3.36 26.06 -14.35
CA GLN A 109 -4.27 25.72 -15.44
C GLN A 109 -3.46 25.17 -16.63
N PRO A 110 -3.93 24.10 -17.28
CA PRO A 110 -3.25 23.54 -18.43
C PRO A 110 -3.25 24.54 -19.62
N PRO A 111 -2.24 24.48 -20.52
CA PRO A 111 -2.17 25.33 -21.69
C PRO A 111 -3.37 25.12 -22.61
N LYS A 112 -3.97 26.22 -23.08
CA LYS A 112 -5.00 26.18 -24.12
C LYS A 112 -4.30 26.31 -25.47
N PHE A 113 -4.49 25.33 -26.35
CA PHE A 113 -4.08 25.45 -27.74
C PHE A 113 -5.01 26.46 -28.43
N VAL A 114 -4.41 27.46 -29.10
CA VAL A 114 -5.09 28.47 -29.91
C VAL A 114 -5.15 27.98 -31.35
#